data_AF-A0A838KU65-F1
#
_entry.id   AF-A0A838KU65-F1
#
_cell.length_a   1.000
_cell.length_b   1.000
_cell.length_c   1.000
_cell.angle_alpha   90.00
_cell.angle_beta   90.00
_cell.angle_gamma   90.00
#
_symmetry.space_group_name_H-M   'P 1'
#
loop_
_entity.id
_entity.type
_entity.pdbx_description
1 polymer ?
#
loop_
_entity_poly.entity_id
_entity_poly.type
_entity_poly.pdbx_seq_one_letter_code
_entity_poly.pdbx_strand_id
1 'polypeptide(L)' 'MFRRFYEAIWNGGDLAAADEFLSEDFVSREVEGTPYPHRELYKEGVVETRTAYPDWTLVIENLVAEGDRVTTRWRA' A
#
# COMPACT_ATOMS: atom_id res chain seq x y z
N MET A 1 4.60 12.68 0.12
CA MET A 1 3.33 11.92 0.18
C MET A 1 3.59 10.42 0.10
N PHE A 2 4.20 9.92 -0.98
CA PHE A 2 4.37 8.48 -1.22
C PHE A 2 5.17 7.70 -0.14
N ARG A 3 6.22 8.30 0.46
CA ARG A 3 6.93 7.65 1.59
C ARG A 3 6.03 7.50 2.82
N ARG A 4 5.26 8.55 3.16
CA ARG A 4 4.30 8.52 4.27
C ARG A 4 3.20 7.48 4.06
N PHE A 5 2.79 7.24 2.81
CA PHE A 5 1.83 6.19 2.47
C PHE A 5 2.32 4.81 2.91
N TYR A 6 3.54 4.41 2.52
CA TYR A 6 4.11 3.12 2.94
C TYR A 6 4.39 3.07 4.46
N GLU A 7 4.89 4.15 5.03
CA GLU A 7 5.15 4.19 6.48
C GLU A 7 3.87 4.04 7.29
N ALA A 8 2.80 4.75 6.95
CA ALA A 8 1.54 4.70 7.70
C ALA A 8 0.82 3.36 7.50
N ILE A 9 0.62 2.95 6.25
CA ILE A 9 -0.23 1.80 5.95
C ILE A 9 0.53 0.49 6.18
N TRP A 10 1.66 0.31 5.50
CA TRP A 10 2.38 -0.96 5.49
C TRP A 10 3.18 -1.16 6.79
N ASN A 11 4.02 -0.20 7.16
CA ASN A 11 4.84 -0.33 8.38
C ASN A 11 4.04 -0.06 9.66
N GLY A 12 3.10 0.88 9.62
CA GLY A 12 2.26 1.25 10.76
C GLY A 12 1.02 0.38 10.94
N GLY A 13 0.50 -0.23 9.87
CA GLY A 13 -0.78 -0.93 9.91
C GLY A 13 -1.99 0.02 10.03
N ASP A 14 -1.83 1.30 9.72
CA ASP A 14 -2.89 2.29 9.82
C ASP A 14 -3.85 2.17 8.64
N LEU A 15 -4.96 1.45 8.84
CA LEU A 15 -5.97 1.24 7.81
C LEU A 15 -6.79 2.50 7.52
N ALA A 16 -6.92 3.42 8.50
CA ALA A 16 -7.61 4.70 8.28
C ALA A 16 -6.78 5.61 7.37
N ALA A 17 -5.45 5.56 7.46
CA ALA A 17 -4.57 6.25 6.53
C ALA A 17 -4.79 5.78 5.08
N ALA A 18 -5.19 4.52 4.84
CA ALA A 18 -5.51 4.06 3.50
C ALA A 18 -6.68 4.82 2.86
N ASP A 19 -7.66 5.28 3.66
CA ASP A 19 -8.77 6.10 3.16
C ASP A 19 -8.36 7.52 2.79
N GLU A 20 -7.28 8.03 3.38
CA GLU A 20 -6.72 9.35 3.05
C GLU A 20 -5.86 9.32 1.79
N PHE A 21 -5.17 8.20 1.53
CA PHE A 21 -4.20 8.10 0.45
C PHE A 21 -4.72 7.43 -0.82
N LEU A 22 -5.66 6.49 -0.70
CA LEU A 22 -6.25 5.78 -1.83
C LEU A 22 -7.60 6.41 -2.17
N SER A 23 -7.98 6.43 -3.45
CA SER A 23 -9.31 6.89 -3.87
C SER A 23 -10.37 5.79 -3.72
N GLU A 24 -11.67 6.14 -3.69
CA GLU A 24 -12.75 5.16 -3.45
C GLU A 24 -12.86 4.17 -4.62
N ASP A 25 -12.45 4.63 -5.79
CA ASP A 25 -12.28 3.91 -7.05
C ASP A 25 -10.86 3.33 -7.24
N PHE A 26 -10.07 3.20 -6.17
CA PHE A 26 -8.73 2.63 -6.26
C PHE A 26 -8.73 1.22 -6.86
N VAL A 27 -7.82 1.00 -7.80
CA VAL A 27 -7.61 -0.30 -8.47
C VAL A 27 -6.18 -0.78 -8.20
N SER A 28 -6.06 -1.91 -7.52
CA SER A 28 -4.80 -2.66 -7.42
C SER A 28 -4.68 -3.63 -8.59
N ARG A 29 -3.49 -3.73 -9.18
CA ARG A 29 -3.14 -4.76 -10.19
C ARG A 29 -2.76 -6.10 -9.58
N GLU A 30 -2.54 -6.16 -8.27
CA GLU A 30 -2.20 -7.41 -7.56
C GLU A 30 -3.43 -8.32 -7.40
N VAL A 31 -4.63 -7.78 -7.64
CA VAL A 31 -5.91 -8.44 -7.42
C VAL A 31 -6.59 -8.73 -8.76
N GLU A 32 -5.95 -9.58 -9.58
CA GLU A 32 -6.47 -9.95 -10.90
C GLU A 32 -7.75 -10.80 -10.77
N GLY A 33 -8.77 -10.49 -11.58
CA GLY A 33 -10.03 -11.25 -11.62
C GLY A 33 -11.06 -10.88 -10.54
N THR A 34 -10.76 -9.93 -9.64
CA THR A 34 -11.73 -9.40 -8.68
C THR A 34 -12.40 -8.12 -9.21
N PRO A 35 -13.71 -7.92 -8.99
CA PRO A 35 -14.39 -6.68 -9.34
C PRO A 35 -13.85 -5.47 -8.54
N TYR A 36 -13.73 -4.33 -9.22
CA TYR A 36 -13.36 -3.06 -8.60
C TYR A 36 -14.52 -2.47 -7.76
N PRO A 37 -14.24 -1.61 -6.75
CA PRO A 37 -12.92 -1.11 -6.32
C PRO A 37 -12.16 -2.04 -5.35
N HIS A 38 -10.84 -1.86 -5.27
CA HIS A 38 -9.93 -2.74 -4.52
C HIS A 38 -9.39 -2.12 -3.21
N ARG A 39 -9.93 -0.99 -2.75
CA ARG A 39 -9.43 -0.31 -1.54
C ARG A 39 -9.54 -1.20 -0.29
N GLU A 40 -10.68 -1.86 -0.08
CA GLU A 40 -10.87 -2.73 1.09
C GLU A 40 -10.01 -4.00 0.99
N LEU A 41 -9.93 -4.61 -0.19
CA LEU A 41 -9.03 -5.75 -0.44
C LEU A 41 -7.56 -5.40 -0.18
N TYR A 42 -7.16 -4.15 -0.47
CA TYR A 42 -5.82 -3.66 -0.15
C TYR A 42 -5.58 -3.58 1.37
N LYS A 43 -6.57 -3.10 2.14
CA LYS A 43 -6.51 -3.06 3.61
C LYS A 43 -6.44 -4.47 4.20
N GLU A 44 -7.19 -5.42 3.65
CA GLU A 44 -7.14 -6.83 4.05
C GLU A 44 -5.72 -7.41 3.88
N GLY A 45 -5.07 -7.17 2.72
CA GLY A 45 -3.70 -7.61 2.49
C GLY A 45 -2.68 -7.04 3.48
N VAL A 46 -2.88 -5.79 3.93
CA VAL A 46 -2.06 -5.18 5.00
C VAL A 46 -2.25 -5.91 6.33
N VAL A 47 -3.49 -6.22 6.71
CA VAL A 47 -3.80 -6.97 7.94
C VAL A 47 -3.21 -8.37 7.89
N GLU A 48 -3.38 -9.08 6.79
CA GLU A 48 -2.85 -10.43 6.60
C GLU A 48 -1.32 -10.45 6.72
N THR A 49 -0.64 -9.53 6.04
CA THR A 49 0.82 -9.43 6.07
C THR A 49 1.33 -9.18 7.48
N ARG A 50 0.74 -8.23 8.21
CA ARG A 50 1.15 -7.90 9.58
C ARG A 50 0.80 -8.99 10.60
N THR A 51 -0.27 -9.74 10.35
CA THR A 51 -0.62 -10.91 11.18
C THR A 51 0.39 -12.04 10.97
N ALA A 52 0.81 -12.28 9.73
CA ALA A 52 1.81 -13.30 9.41
C ALA A 52 3.23 -12.91 9.83
N TYR A 53 3.56 -11.62 9.73
CA TYR A 53 4.90 -11.08 9.99
C TYR A 53 4.82 -9.81 10.87
N PRO A 54 4.68 -9.94 12.20
CA PRO A 54 4.46 -8.80 13.09
C PRO A 54 5.60 -7.77 13.15
N ASP A 55 6.82 -8.19 12.81
CA ASP A 55 8.02 -7.36 12.75
C ASP A 55 8.36 -6.86 11.34
N TRP A 56 7.49 -7.13 10.36
CA TRP A 56 7.70 -6.75 8.97
C TRP A 56 7.84 -5.25 8.81
N THR A 57 8.86 -4.85 8.06
CA THR A 57 9.17 -3.44 7.77
C THR A 57 9.64 -3.30 6.34
N LEU A 58 8.93 -2.49 5.57
CA LEU A 58 9.31 -2.09 4.22
C LEU A 58 10.23 -0.86 4.27
N VAL A 59 11.37 -0.95 3.57
CA VAL A 59 12.33 0.14 3.38
C VAL A 59 12.38 0.54 1.91
N ILE A 60 12.00 1.78 1.61
CA ILE A 60 12.08 2.35 0.25
C ILE A 60 13.52 2.71 -0.07
N GLU A 61 14.12 2.00 -1.02
CA GLU A 61 15.50 2.20 -1.47
C GLU A 61 15.59 3.23 -2.59
N ASN A 62 14.65 3.20 -3.54
CA ASN A 62 14.59 4.14 -4.65
C ASN A 62 13.16 4.58 -4.91
N LEU A 63 13.00 5.82 -5.36
CA LEU A 63 11.73 6.41 -5.75
C LEU A 63 11.95 7.28 -6.97
N VAL A 64 11.21 6.99 -8.05
CA VAL A 64 11.20 7.78 -9.28
C VAL A 64 9.78 8.27 -9.50
N ALA A 65 9.64 9.56 -9.80
CA ALA A 65 8.35 10.19 -10.08
C ALA A 65 8.39 10.87 -11.45
N GLU A 66 7.36 10.64 -12.25
CA GLU A 66 7.17 11.25 -13.57
C GLU A 66 5.70 11.64 -13.72
N GLY A 67 5.43 12.95 -13.73
CA GLY A 67 4.06 13.47 -13.76
C GLY A 67 3.24 13.00 -12.55
N ASP A 68 2.18 12.25 -12.82
CA ASP A 68 1.25 11.66 -11.85
C ASP A 68 1.62 10.22 -11.45
N ARG A 69 2.73 9.67 -11.98
CA ARG A 69 3.17 8.30 -11.71
C ARG A 69 4.36 8.27 -10.79
N VAL A 70 4.35 7.31 -9.88
CA VAL A 70 5.47 7.02 -8.98
C VAL A 70 5.78 5.53 -9.06
N THR A 71 7.07 5.19 -9.10
CA THR A 71 7.56 3.82 -8.96
C THR A 71 8.61 3.78 -7.87
N THR A 72 8.58 2.74 -7.05
CA THR A 72 9.56 2.52 -5.99
C THR A 72 10.18 1.14 -6.06
N ARG A 73 11.48 1.10 -5.75
CA ARG A 73 12.16 -0.13 -5.33
C ARG A 73 12.24 -0.14 -3.81
N TRP A 74 11.83 -1.24 -3.20
CA TRP A 74 11.87 -1.43 -1.76
C TRP A 74 12.38 -2.83 -1.42
N ARG A 75 12.77 -3.00 -0.15
CA ARG A 75 13.09 -4.29 0.45
C ARG A 75 12.28 -4.48 1.73
N ALA A 76 11.98 -5.72 2.08
CA ALA A 76 11.38 -6.11 3.35
C ALA A 76 12.10 -7.33 3.90
#